data_AF-A0A5B0MW17-F1
#
_entry.id   AF-A0A5B0MW17-F1
#
_cell.length_a   1.000
_cell.length_b   1.000
_cell.length_c   1.000
_cell.angle_alpha   90.00
_cell.angle_beta   90.00
_cell.angle_gamma   90.00
#
_symmetry.space_group_name_H-M   'P 1'
#
loop_
_entity.id
_entity.type
_entity.pdbx_description
1 polymer ?
#
loop_
_entity_poly.entity_id
_entity_poly.type
_entity_poly.pdbx_seq_one_letter_code
_entity_poly.pdbx_strand_id
1 'polypeptide(L)'
;MSSLNPNNTASNQPEVITTFPNLAPISDYCVTEDQKSLVNQIVTCSGSHHDDGSLRVIKHGIRISESGSLKVGGVLWVLRSSTHVNSVEDFDDRLVLSCADCTRFLALNEDGTIKEIGLFNGFESEVPTILAGNLLDGSDSTTRYSIQVTLRKIIAGDALVWEPADVKSITRAALGVTTCAVSG
;
A
#
# COMPACT_ATOMS: atom_id res chain seq x y z
N MET A 1 18.59 33.19 33.43
CA MET A 1 18.92 32.48 34.67
C MET A 1 17.77 31.54 35.01
N SER A 2 17.81 30.32 34.48
CA SER A 2 16.99 29.20 34.95
C SER A 2 17.94 28.26 35.69
N SER A 3 17.59 27.98 36.94
CA SER A 3 18.35 27.17 37.89
C SER A 3 18.55 25.75 37.37
N LEU A 4 19.81 25.30 37.29
CA LEU A 4 20.17 23.90 37.17
C LEU A 4 19.71 23.16 38.43
N ASN A 5 18.78 22.22 38.26
CA ASN A 5 18.32 21.32 39.31
C ASN A 5 19.40 20.22 39.51
N PRO A 6 20.03 20.10 40.69
CA PRO A 6 21.21 19.24 40.88
C PRO A 6 20.90 17.73 41.01
N ASN A 7 19.65 17.32 40.83
CA ASN A 7 19.21 15.93 41.02
C ASN A 7 18.90 15.18 39.71
N ASN A 8 19.31 15.69 38.55
CA ASN A 8 19.16 14.95 37.31
C ASN A 8 20.39 14.04 37.07
N THR A 9 20.39 12.85 37.67
CA THR A 9 21.16 11.73 37.13
C THR A 9 20.48 11.26 35.85
N ALA A 10 20.41 12.13 34.85
CA ALA A 10 20.14 11.73 33.49
C ALA A 10 21.30 10.80 33.11
N SER A 11 21.00 9.54 32.85
CA SER A 11 21.97 8.60 32.31
C SER A 11 22.59 9.25 31.08
N ASN A 12 23.86 9.62 31.15
CA ASN A 12 24.60 10.31 30.10
C ASN A 12 24.97 9.32 28.97
N GLN A 13 24.03 8.44 28.61
CA GLN A 13 24.22 7.43 27.58
C GLN A 13 23.95 8.08 26.22
N PRO A 14 24.87 7.93 25.26
CA PRO A 14 24.66 8.43 23.92
C PRO A 14 23.46 7.73 23.29
N GLU A 15 22.62 8.51 22.61
CA GLU A 15 21.51 8.00 21.80
C GLU A 15 22.02 7.61 20.40
N VAL A 16 21.64 6.42 19.93
CA VAL A 16 21.99 5.97 18.58
C VAL A 16 21.06 6.65 17.59
N ILE A 17 21.60 7.63 16.84
CA ILE A 17 20.83 8.35 15.81
C ILE A 17 20.73 7.51 14.52
N THR A 18 21.79 6.80 14.16
CA THR A 18 21.84 6.03 12.91
C THR A 18 22.86 4.90 13.00
N THR A 19 22.52 3.76 12.38
CA THR A 19 23.41 2.61 12.23
C THR A 19 23.66 2.36 10.75
N PHE A 20 24.93 2.28 10.36
CA PHE A 20 25.32 1.90 9.01
C PHE A 20 25.67 0.41 8.96
N PRO A 21 25.07 -0.38 8.06
CA PRO A 21 25.38 -1.80 7.96
C PRO A 21 26.82 -1.99 7.47
N ASN A 22 27.57 -2.84 8.16
CA ASN A 22 28.90 -3.28 7.77
C ASN A 22 28.89 -4.82 7.66
N LEU A 23 29.48 -5.35 6.58
CA LEU A 23 29.59 -6.80 6.35
C LEU A 23 30.87 -7.40 6.96
N ALA A 24 31.84 -6.56 7.31
CA ALA A 24 33.15 -7.01 7.77
C ALA A 24 33.15 -7.39 9.27
N PRO A 25 34.04 -8.31 9.67
CA PRO A 25 34.77 -9.24 8.80
C PRO A 25 33.81 -10.30 8.22
N ILE A 26 34.01 -10.71 6.97
CA ILE A 26 33.34 -11.87 6.38
C ILE A 26 34.25 -13.08 6.61
N SER A 27 33.81 -14.05 7.38
CA SER A 27 34.57 -15.28 7.65
C SER A 27 34.34 -16.36 6.60
N ASP A 28 33.14 -16.43 6.04
CA ASP A 28 32.76 -17.37 5.00
C ASP A 28 31.54 -16.85 4.20
N TYR A 29 31.29 -17.41 3.02
CA TYR A 29 30.09 -17.16 2.24
C TYR A 29 29.69 -18.35 1.36
N CYS A 30 28.42 -18.41 1.01
CA CYS A 30 27.94 -19.32 -0.03
C CYS A 30 26.94 -18.62 -0.96
N VAL A 31 26.82 -19.13 -2.17
CA VAL A 31 25.79 -18.70 -3.12
C VAL A 31 24.63 -19.68 -3.04
N THR A 32 23.42 -19.14 -2.88
CA THR A 32 22.18 -19.92 -2.84
C THR A 32 21.19 -19.32 -3.82
N GLU A 33 20.17 -20.08 -4.20
CA GLU A 33 19.06 -19.58 -5.00
C GLU A 33 17.87 -19.25 -4.08
N ASP A 34 17.31 -18.05 -4.21
CA ASP A 34 16.08 -17.70 -3.52
C ASP A 34 14.90 -18.39 -4.22
N GLN A 35 14.32 -19.41 -3.58
CA GLN A 35 13.26 -20.23 -4.17
C GLN A 35 12.03 -19.43 -4.65
N LYS A 36 11.79 -18.24 -4.08
CA LYS A 36 10.67 -17.38 -4.47
C LYS A 36 10.95 -16.52 -5.69
N SER A 37 12.15 -15.94 -5.77
CA SER A 37 12.52 -15.02 -6.86
C SER A 37 13.31 -15.70 -7.98
N LEU A 38 13.81 -16.91 -7.76
CA LEU A 38 14.73 -17.65 -8.65
C LEU A 38 15.98 -16.82 -9.00
N VAL A 39 16.39 -15.95 -8.07
CA VAL A 39 17.59 -15.13 -8.19
C VAL A 39 18.65 -15.65 -7.22
N ASN A 40 19.89 -15.69 -7.68
CA ASN A 40 21.03 -16.02 -6.85
C ASN A 40 21.24 -14.94 -5.77
N GLN A 41 21.44 -15.39 -4.53
CA GLN A 41 21.72 -14.57 -3.36
C GLN A 41 22.98 -15.09 -2.66
N ILE A 42 23.73 -14.19 -2.03
CA ILE A 42 24.92 -14.56 -1.25
C ILE A 42 24.53 -14.60 0.21
N VAL A 43 24.84 -15.69 0.90
CA VAL A 43 24.74 -15.78 2.36
C VAL A 43 26.14 -15.65 2.93
N THR A 44 26.38 -14.66 3.79
CA THR A 44 27.68 -14.43 4.42
C THR A 44 27.62 -14.73 5.92
N CYS A 45 28.69 -15.31 6.44
CA CYS A 45 29.02 -15.31 7.86
C CYS A 45 29.80 -14.02 8.15
N SER A 46 29.19 -13.05 8.84
CA SER A 46 29.74 -11.72 9.07
C SER A 46 29.84 -11.41 10.57
N GLY A 47 30.82 -10.60 10.97
CA GLY A 47 31.04 -10.22 12.37
C GLY A 47 32.09 -11.10 13.07
N SER A 48 32.35 -10.83 14.35
CA SER A 48 33.34 -11.58 15.14
C SER A 48 32.72 -12.79 15.86
N HIS A 49 33.55 -13.60 16.52
CA HIS A 49 33.12 -14.83 17.22
C HIS A 49 32.33 -14.59 18.52
N HIS A 50 32.12 -13.33 18.91
CA HIS A 50 31.34 -12.95 20.09
C HIS A 50 29.93 -12.48 19.68
N ASP A 51 29.32 -11.56 20.43
CA ASP A 51 27.90 -11.21 20.33
C ASP A 51 27.49 -10.46 19.04
N ASP A 52 28.41 -10.22 18.10
CA ASP A 52 28.17 -9.49 16.85
C ASP A 52 28.18 -10.37 15.58
N GLY A 53 28.35 -11.69 15.73
CA GLY A 53 28.27 -12.66 14.64
C GLY A 53 26.85 -12.76 14.05
N SER A 54 26.74 -12.70 12.72
CA SER A 54 25.47 -12.72 12.01
C SER A 54 25.56 -13.40 10.64
N LEU A 55 24.51 -14.14 10.28
CA LEU A 55 24.30 -14.57 8.89
C LEU A 55 23.55 -13.47 8.15
N ARG A 56 24.07 -13.03 7.01
CA ARG A 56 23.48 -11.95 6.21
C ARG A 56 23.21 -12.42 4.80
N VAL A 57 22.01 -12.12 4.30
CA VAL A 57 21.62 -12.43 2.92
C VAL A 57 21.77 -11.17 2.08
N ILE A 58 22.63 -11.23 1.07
CA ILE A 58 22.88 -10.17 0.10
C ILE A 58 22.17 -10.55 -1.20
N LYS A 59 21.17 -9.76 -1.56
CA LYS A 59 20.43 -9.87 -2.83
C LYS A 59 20.78 -8.69 -3.72
N HIS A 60 20.86 -8.92 -5.02
CA HIS A 60 20.90 -7.83 -5.99
C HIS A 60 19.50 -7.20 -6.07
N GLY A 61 19.35 -5.94 -5.66
CA GLY A 61 18.07 -5.26 -5.71
C GLY A 61 18.01 -3.97 -4.90
N ILE A 62 16.81 -3.40 -4.83
CA ILE A 62 16.50 -2.22 -4.04
C ILE A 62 16.02 -2.67 -2.66
N ARG A 63 16.45 -1.97 -1.61
CA ARG A 63 15.94 -2.21 -0.25
C ARG A 63 14.48 -1.79 -0.17
N ILE A 64 13.60 -2.74 0.10
CA ILE A 64 12.20 -2.47 0.46
C ILE A 64 12.13 -2.45 1.99
N SER A 65 11.59 -1.37 2.55
CA SER A 65 11.26 -1.27 3.97
C SER A 65 9.78 -1.58 4.16
N GLU A 66 9.48 -2.63 4.90
CA GLU A 66 8.10 -2.94 5.29
C GLU A 66 7.64 -1.94 6.36
N SER A 67 6.71 -1.05 5.99
CA SER A 67 6.11 -0.10 6.93
C SER A 67 4.91 -0.69 7.68
N GLY A 68 4.39 -1.82 7.22
CA GLY A 68 3.26 -2.51 7.83
C GLY A 68 2.83 -3.72 7.00
N SER A 69 2.07 -4.61 7.63
CA SER A 69 1.55 -5.84 7.01
C SER A 69 0.06 -5.98 7.31
N LEU A 70 -0.75 -6.25 6.29
CA LEU A 70 -2.17 -6.59 6.45
C LEU A 70 -2.46 -7.87 5.67
N LYS A 71 -2.97 -8.89 6.37
CA LYS A 71 -3.42 -10.12 5.72
C LYS A 71 -4.81 -9.87 5.14
N VAL A 72 -4.88 -9.75 3.82
CA VAL A 72 -6.13 -9.60 3.08
C VAL A 72 -6.37 -10.78 2.17
N GLY A 73 -7.64 -11.11 1.92
CA GLY A 73 -8.05 -12.03 0.88
C GLY A 73 -8.56 -11.25 -0.33
N GLY A 74 -8.10 -11.60 -1.54
CA GLY A 74 -8.58 -11.01 -2.79
C GLY A 74 -7.66 -9.93 -3.36
N VAL A 75 -8.24 -8.95 -4.05
CA VAL A 75 -7.52 -7.90 -4.79
C VAL A 75 -7.70 -6.56 -4.11
N LEU A 76 -6.61 -5.79 -4.00
CA LEU A 76 -6.57 -4.51 -3.31
C LEU A 76 -6.24 -3.37 -4.29
N TRP A 77 -6.97 -2.27 -4.20
CA TRP A 77 -6.66 -1.01 -4.85
C TRP A 77 -6.47 0.09 -3.82
N VAL A 78 -5.61 1.04 -4.18
CA VAL A 78 -5.34 2.25 -3.39
C VAL A 78 -5.99 3.43 -4.11
N LEU A 79 -6.84 4.16 -3.40
CA LEU A 79 -7.62 5.28 -3.92
C LEU A 79 -7.46 6.50 -3.02
N ARG A 80 -7.80 7.65 -3.59
CA ARG A 80 -7.97 8.92 -2.91
C ARG A 80 -9.44 9.16 -2.64
N SER A 81 -9.77 9.56 -1.41
CA SER A 81 -11.14 9.96 -1.04
C SER A 81 -11.51 11.34 -1.58
N SER A 82 -10.54 12.27 -1.63
CA SER A 82 -10.73 13.62 -2.15
C SER A 82 -11.16 13.62 -3.62
N THR A 83 -12.22 14.35 -3.91
CA THR A 83 -12.71 14.57 -5.28
C THR A 83 -12.00 15.71 -5.99
N HIS A 84 -11.20 16.52 -5.28
CA HIS A 84 -10.52 17.69 -5.84
C HIS A 84 -9.01 17.48 -5.93
N VAL A 85 -8.48 17.66 -7.14
CA VAL A 85 -7.06 17.50 -7.46
C VAL A 85 -6.25 18.65 -6.87
N ASN A 86 -5.04 18.37 -6.38
CA ASN A 86 -4.14 19.33 -5.73
C ASN A 86 -4.70 19.96 -4.44
N SER A 87 -5.66 19.31 -3.79
CA SER A 87 -6.04 19.66 -2.42
C SER A 87 -4.91 19.30 -1.45
N VAL A 88 -4.87 19.95 -0.28
CA VAL A 88 -3.91 19.62 0.80
C VAL A 88 -4.07 18.15 1.26
N GLU A 89 -5.22 17.55 0.96
CA GLU A 89 -5.60 16.17 1.28
C GLU A 89 -5.52 15.22 0.05
N ASP A 90 -4.79 15.59 -1.01
CA ASP A 90 -4.69 14.80 -2.26
C ASP A 90 -3.73 13.59 -2.16
N PHE A 91 -3.80 12.88 -1.03
CA PHE A 91 -3.02 11.67 -0.77
C PHE A 91 -3.90 10.42 -0.89
N ASP A 92 -3.23 9.30 -1.16
CA ASP A 92 -3.85 7.98 -1.16
C ASP A 92 -4.20 7.56 0.28
N ASP A 93 -5.50 7.53 0.60
CA ASP A 93 -6.02 7.39 1.97
C ASP A 93 -7.10 6.30 2.10
N ARG A 94 -7.43 5.61 1.00
CA ARG A 94 -8.44 4.56 0.96
C ARG A 94 -7.90 3.30 0.31
N LEU A 95 -8.22 2.16 0.92
CA LEU A 95 -8.01 0.85 0.33
C LEU A 95 -9.36 0.23 0.02
N VAL A 96 -9.51 -0.22 -1.23
CA VAL A 96 -10.70 -0.96 -1.68
C VAL A 96 -10.28 -2.40 -1.89
N LEU A 97 -10.85 -3.31 -1.10
CA LEU A 97 -10.54 -4.73 -1.12
C LEU A 97 -11.72 -5.51 -1.71
N SER A 98 -11.54 -6.12 -2.88
CA SER A 98 -12.51 -7.09 -3.39
C SER A 98 -12.28 -8.45 -2.76
N CYS A 99 -13.29 -8.94 -2.04
CA CYS A 99 -13.39 -10.30 -1.54
C CYS A 99 -14.13 -11.19 -2.55
N ALA A 100 -14.39 -12.46 -2.17
CA ALA A 100 -15.06 -13.43 -3.03
C ALA A 100 -16.53 -13.06 -3.34
N ASP A 101 -17.22 -12.45 -2.38
CA ASP A 101 -18.66 -12.15 -2.43
C ASP A 101 -19.00 -10.69 -2.08
N CYS A 102 -18.01 -9.90 -1.66
CA CYS A 102 -18.20 -8.53 -1.18
C CYS A 102 -16.99 -7.64 -1.51
N THR A 103 -17.13 -6.35 -1.24
CA THR A 103 -16.07 -5.36 -1.26
C THR A 103 -15.99 -4.69 0.11
N ARG A 104 -14.78 -4.58 0.65
CA ARG A 104 -14.49 -3.96 1.95
C ARG A 104 -13.72 -2.66 1.72
N PHE A 105 -14.01 -1.64 2.51
CA PHE A 105 -13.35 -0.34 2.42
C PHE A 105 -12.54 -0.09 3.68
N LEU A 106 -11.28 0.29 3.54
CA LEU A 106 -10.40 0.60 4.66
C LEU A 106 -9.89 2.04 4.51
N ALA A 107 -9.96 2.82 5.59
CA ALA A 107 -9.37 4.15 5.67
C ALA A 107 -8.00 4.08 6.35
N LEU A 108 -6.99 4.69 5.73
CA LEU A 108 -5.73 5.00 6.39
C LEU A 108 -5.90 6.33 7.13
N ASN A 109 -5.72 6.29 8.44
CA ASN A 109 -5.79 7.48 9.29
C ASN A 109 -4.41 8.14 9.40
N GLU A 110 -4.40 9.43 9.78
CA GLU A 110 -3.16 10.20 9.98
C GLU A 110 -2.22 9.62 11.04
N ASP A 111 -2.77 8.86 12.00
CA ASP A 111 -2.01 8.16 13.04
C ASP A 111 -1.37 6.84 12.55
N GLY A 112 -1.49 6.53 11.26
CA GLY A 112 -0.99 5.30 10.64
C GLY A 112 -1.85 4.07 10.87
N THR A 113 -2.99 4.20 11.57
CA THR A 113 -3.91 3.08 11.77
C THR A 113 -4.82 2.86 10.55
N ILE A 114 -5.19 1.60 10.32
CA ILE A 114 -6.13 1.21 9.27
C ILE A 114 -7.46 0.82 9.94
N LYS A 115 -8.57 1.39 9.48
CA LYS A 115 -9.91 1.07 9.99
C LYS A 115 -10.86 0.74 8.85
N GLU A 116 -11.68 -0.29 9.04
CA GLU A 116 -12.77 -0.59 8.10
C GLU A 116 -13.88 0.45 8.22
N ILE A 117 -14.39 0.91 7.07
CA ILE A 117 -15.51 1.84 6.96
C ILE A 117 -16.64 1.19 6.17
N GLY A 118 -17.89 1.53 6.52
CA GLY A 118 -19.06 0.89 5.90
C GLY A 118 -19.45 1.43 4.52
N LEU A 119 -18.99 2.64 4.16
CA LEU A 119 -19.39 3.33 2.93
C LEU A 119 -18.19 4.09 2.35
N PHE A 120 -18.11 4.14 1.02
CA PHE A 120 -17.10 4.91 0.32
C PHE A 120 -17.61 5.35 -1.07
N ASN A 121 -17.78 6.65 -1.29
CA ASN A 121 -18.04 7.30 -2.59
C ASN A 121 -19.05 6.54 -3.50
N GLY A 122 -20.19 6.13 -2.93
CA GLY A 122 -21.28 5.46 -3.64
C GLY A 122 -21.04 3.97 -3.94
N PHE A 123 -19.90 3.41 -3.55
CA PHE A 123 -19.53 2.03 -3.86
C PHE A 123 -20.43 1.04 -3.13
N GLU A 124 -20.66 -0.10 -3.77
CA GLU A 124 -21.39 -1.22 -3.19
C GLU A 124 -20.44 -2.17 -2.46
N SER A 125 -20.75 -2.43 -1.19
CA SER A 125 -20.03 -3.39 -0.36
C SER A 125 -20.48 -4.83 -0.58
N GLU A 126 -21.73 -5.07 -0.98
CA GLU A 126 -22.31 -6.42 -1.03
C GLU A 126 -22.01 -7.20 -2.31
N VAL A 127 -21.08 -6.70 -3.14
CA VAL A 127 -20.68 -7.34 -4.39
C VAL A 127 -19.16 -7.27 -4.57
N PRO A 128 -18.53 -8.25 -5.27
CA PRO A 128 -17.13 -8.16 -5.63
C PRO A 128 -16.85 -7.04 -6.63
N THR A 129 -15.67 -6.45 -6.53
CA THR A 129 -15.16 -5.41 -7.42
C THR A 129 -14.15 -6.00 -8.39
N ILE A 130 -14.36 -5.78 -9.69
CA ILE A 130 -13.44 -6.17 -10.77
C ILE A 130 -12.30 -5.15 -10.88
N LEU A 131 -12.64 -3.87 -10.74
CA LEU A 131 -11.69 -2.76 -10.80
C LEU A 131 -12.18 -1.61 -9.92
N ALA A 132 -11.25 -1.04 -9.15
CA ALA A 132 -11.45 0.24 -8.48
C ALA A 132 -10.33 1.21 -8.82
N GLY A 133 -10.62 2.50 -8.86
CA GLY A 133 -9.60 3.53 -9.02
C GLY A 133 -10.18 4.94 -9.09
N ASN A 134 -9.32 5.95 -9.20
CA ASN A 134 -9.73 7.33 -9.42
C ASN A 134 -9.64 7.70 -10.90
N LEU A 135 -10.67 8.37 -11.43
CA LEU A 135 -10.77 8.85 -12.80
C LEU A 135 -10.89 10.36 -12.80
N LEU A 136 -10.06 11.08 -13.55
CA LEU A 136 -10.23 12.52 -13.73
C LEU A 136 -11.45 12.80 -14.62
N ASP A 137 -12.17 13.88 -14.30
CA ASP A 137 -13.19 14.38 -15.21
C ASP A 137 -12.50 14.89 -16.49
N GLY A 138 -12.95 14.39 -17.65
CA GLY A 138 -12.40 14.77 -18.95
C GLY A 138 -12.73 16.21 -19.34
N SER A 139 -13.74 16.81 -18.73
CA SER A 139 -14.15 18.20 -18.94
C SER A 139 -13.55 19.16 -17.90
N ASP A 140 -13.25 18.65 -16.70
CA ASP A 140 -12.65 19.41 -15.60
C ASP A 140 -11.49 18.66 -14.96
N SER A 141 -10.26 19.06 -15.28
CA SER A 141 -9.05 18.44 -14.70
C SER A 141 -8.89 18.65 -13.18
N THR A 142 -9.71 19.49 -12.55
CA THR A 142 -9.66 19.72 -11.10
C THR A 142 -10.53 18.75 -10.32
N THR A 143 -11.40 18.00 -11.00
CA THR A 143 -12.32 17.06 -10.37
C THR A 143 -11.96 15.62 -10.73
N ARG A 144 -12.16 14.70 -9.77
CA ARG A 144 -12.00 13.27 -9.96
C ARG A 144 -13.19 12.50 -9.38
N TYR A 145 -13.47 11.36 -9.99
CA TYR A 145 -14.44 10.39 -9.54
C TYR A 145 -13.72 9.15 -8.99
N SER A 146 -14.26 8.57 -7.92
CA SER A 146 -13.94 7.19 -7.57
C SER A 146 -14.78 6.27 -8.43
N ILE A 147 -14.16 5.31 -9.10
CA ILE A 147 -14.81 4.34 -9.98
C ILE A 147 -14.79 2.97 -9.33
N GLN A 148 -15.93 2.30 -9.29
CA GLN A 148 -16.07 0.87 -8.98
C GLN A 148 -16.69 0.17 -10.18
N VAL A 149 -16.02 -0.85 -10.70
CA VAL A 149 -16.57 -1.75 -11.72
C VAL A 149 -16.90 -3.08 -11.06
N THR A 150 -18.15 -3.49 -11.14
CA THR A 150 -18.64 -4.79 -10.68
C THR A 150 -19.02 -5.66 -11.87
N LEU A 151 -19.48 -6.88 -11.63
CA LEU A 151 -19.97 -7.78 -12.68
C LEU A 151 -21.14 -7.19 -13.47
N ARG A 152 -21.95 -6.33 -12.84
CA ARG A 152 -23.23 -5.86 -13.41
C ARG A 152 -23.27 -4.37 -13.69
N LYS A 153 -22.39 -3.57 -13.08
CA LYS A 153 -22.46 -2.11 -13.22
C LYS A 153 -21.14 -1.42 -12.97
N ILE A 154 -21.09 -0.18 -13.41
CA ILE A 154 -20.02 0.78 -13.14
C ILE A 154 -20.63 1.88 -12.28
N ILE A 155 -19.98 2.20 -11.17
CA ILE A 155 -20.33 3.30 -10.28
C ILE A 155 -19.21 4.33 -10.34
N ALA A 156 -19.55 5.60 -10.50
CA ALA A 156 -18.62 6.73 -10.54
C ALA A 156 -19.06 7.83 -9.55
N GLY A 157 -18.47 7.83 -8.36
CA GLY A 157 -18.93 8.66 -7.23
C GLY A 157 -20.36 8.33 -6.79
N ASP A 158 -21.01 9.27 -6.11
CA ASP A 158 -22.34 9.03 -5.50
C ASP A 158 -23.52 9.09 -6.48
N ALA A 159 -23.31 9.59 -7.70
CA ALA A 159 -24.42 9.97 -8.59
C ALA A 159 -24.47 9.21 -9.93
N LEU A 160 -23.35 8.67 -10.41
CA LEU A 160 -23.27 8.10 -11.75
C LEU A 160 -23.21 6.57 -11.67
N VAL A 161 -24.26 5.92 -12.17
CA VAL A 161 -24.33 4.47 -12.29
C VAL A 161 -24.64 4.11 -13.73
N TRP A 162 -23.87 3.19 -14.29
CA TRP A 162 -24.11 2.64 -15.62
C TRP A 162 -24.20 1.12 -15.56
N GLU A 163 -25.21 0.56 -16.22
CA GLU A 163 -25.42 -0.88 -16.37
C GLU A 163 -25.43 -1.23 -17.86
N PRO A 164 -24.86 -2.38 -18.28
CA PRO A 164 -24.94 -2.84 -19.65
C PRO A 164 -26.39 -3.13 -20.03
N ALA A 165 -26.78 -2.78 -21.26
CA ALA A 165 -28.15 -2.93 -21.74
C ALA A 165 -28.62 -4.39 -21.87
N ASP A 166 -27.68 -5.33 -22.02
CA ASP A 166 -27.94 -6.78 -22.07
C ASP A 166 -27.65 -7.44 -20.72
N VAL A 167 -28.11 -8.69 -20.54
CA VAL A 167 -27.76 -9.57 -19.39
C VAL A 167 -26.27 -9.99 -19.39
N LYS A 168 -25.41 -9.30 -20.14
CA LYS A 168 -23.98 -9.59 -20.22
C LYS A 168 -23.27 -9.03 -19.00
N SER A 169 -22.50 -9.89 -18.34
CA SER A 169 -21.61 -9.53 -17.24
C SER A 169 -20.36 -8.82 -17.76
N ILE A 170 -19.90 -7.79 -17.05
CA ILE A 170 -18.56 -7.22 -17.25
C ILE A 170 -17.55 -8.24 -16.71
N THR A 171 -16.58 -8.67 -17.53
CA THR A 171 -15.57 -9.65 -17.13
C THR A 171 -14.17 -9.07 -17.10
N ARG A 172 -13.95 -7.91 -17.75
CA ARG A 172 -12.68 -7.19 -17.74
C ARG A 172 -12.93 -5.69 -17.71
N ALA A 173 -12.01 -4.97 -17.08
CA ALA A 173 -12.01 -3.53 -17.03
C ALA A 173 -10.56 -3.01 -17.07
N ALA A 174 -10.38 -1.83 -17.66
CA ALA A 174 -9.14 -1.09 -17.65
C ALA A 174 -9.43 0.38 -17.38
N LEU A 175 -8.65 0.98 -16.49
CA LEU A 175 -8.78 2.39 -16.11
C LEU A 175 -7.59 3.17 -16.66
N GLY A 176 -7.88 4.22 -17.43
CA GLY A 176 -6.93 5.26 -17.80
C GLY A 176 -7.11 6.50 -16.93
N VAL A 177 -6.47 7.60 -17.32
CA VAL A 177 -6.54 8.86 -16.54
C VAL A 177 -7.94 9.49 -16.58
N THR A 178 -8.60 9.47 -17.74
CA THR A 178 -9.93 10.09 -17.97
C THR A 178 -10.95 9.12 -18.56
N THR A 179 -10.57 7.86 -18.83
CA THR A 179 -11.43 6.87 -19.49
C THR A 179 -11.43 5.54 -18.72
N CYS A 180 -12.61 4.93 -18.59
CA CYS A 180 -12.76 3.55 -18.14
C CYS A 180 -13.28 2.70 -19.30
N ALA A 181 -12.54 1.66 -19.67
CA ALA A 181 -12.94 0.70 -20.71
C ALA A 181 -13.36 -0.61 -20.06
N VAL A 182 -14.50 -1.16 -20.48
CA VAL A 182 -15.03 -2.44 -19.98
C VAL A 182 -15.35 -3.40 -21.13
N SER A 183 -15.24 -4.70 -20.87
CA SER A 183 -15.69 -5.74 -21.79
C SER A 183 -16.38 -6.87 -21.04
N GLY A 184 -17.40 -7.46 -21.67
CA GLY A 184 -18.16 -8.61 -21.16
C GLY A 184 -17.89 -9.87 -21.95
#